data_AF-A0AAI9SA76-F1
#
_entry.id   AF-A0AAI9SA76-F1
#
_cell.length_a   1.000
_cell.length_b   1.000
_cell.length_c   1.000
_cell.angle_alpha   90.00
_cell.angle_beta   90.00
_cell.angle_gamma   90.00
#
_symmetry.space_group_name_H-M   'P 1'
#
loop_
_entity.id
_entity.type
_entity.pdbx_description
1 polymer ?
#
loop_
_entity_poly.entity_id
_entity_poly.type
_entity_poly.pdbx_seq_one_letter_code
_entity_poly.pdbx_strand_id
1 'polypeptide(L)'
;MKKELFCILGLLCLSGAIAAQPVMADRHAARGMGCEACHAANDKTRPVRKDACLKCHGSYEAMAKRTEKVVPNPHFNHYGDRDCTTCHKGHQQSVVSCNACHQFDLKTP
;
A
#
# COMPACT_ATOMS: atom_id res chain seq x y z
N MET A 1 19.26 59.62 20.94
CA MET A 1 19.50 58.38 20.17
C MET A 1 18.70 57.26 20.83
N LYS A 2 17.45 57.07 20.38
CA LYS A 2 16.51 56.08 20.94
C LYS A 2 16.93 54.70 20.43
N LYS A 3 17.21 53.78 21.36
CA LYS A 3 17.53 52.38 21.04
C LYS A 3 16.22 51.67 20.74
N GLU A 4 15.87 51.60 19.46
CA GLU A 4 14.80 50.77 18.95
C GLU A 4 15.21 49.30 19.17
N LEU A 5 14.58 48.66 20.17
CA LEU A 5 14.75 47.25 20.46
C LEU A 5 13.98 46.46 19.40
N PHE A 6 14.69 46.07 18.34
CA PHE A 6 14.25 45.13 17.33
C PHE A 6 13.87 43.78 17.98
N CYS A 7 12.58 43.45 18.05
CA CYS A 7 12.09 42.11 18.33
C CYS A 7 12.43 41.19 17.15
N ILE A 8 13.55 40.48 17.25
CA ILE A 8 14.04 39.49 16.28
C ILE A 8 13.57 38.10 16.69
N LEU A 9 12.93 37.40 15.73
CA LEU A 9 12.76 35.94 15.54
C LEU A 9 12.34 35.11 16.76
N GLY A 10 11.25 34.34 16.72
CA GLY A 10 10.91 33.43 15.64
C GLY A 10 11.14 31.99 16.14
N LEU A 11 10.05 31.31 16.49
CA LEU A 11 10.02 29.85 16.50
C LEU A 11 8.60 29.39 16.18
N LEU A 12 8.26 29.48 14.89
CA LEU A 12 7.10 28.80 14.35
C LEU A 12 7.46 27.32 14.31
N CYS A 13 7.07 26.56 15.34
CA CYS A 13 7.15 25.10 15.33
C CYS A 13 6.20 24.59 14.26
N LEU A 14 6.69 24.46 13.02
CA LEU A 14 6.00 23.76 11.95
C LEU A 14 6.11 22.27 12.26
N SER A 15 5.25 21.78 13.14
CA SER A 15 5.00 20.35 13.31
C SER A 15 4.41 19.85 11.99
N GLY A 16 5.27 19.43 11.07
CA GLY A 16 4.87 18.71 9.88
C GLY A 16 4.19 17.43 10.31
N ALA A 17 2.86 17.44 10.32
CA ALA A 17 2.09 16.22 10.46
C ALA A 17 2.47 15.30 9.28
N ILE A 18 3.19 14.23 9.57
CA ILE A 18 3.41 13.16 8.58
C ILE A 18 2.05 12.50 8.39
N ALA A 19 1.32 12.92 7.36
CA ALA A 19 0.07 12.27 7.01
C ALA A 19 0.35 10.79 6.70
N ALA A 20 -0.41 9.91 7.36
CA ALA A 20 -0.34 8.47 7.07
C ALA A 20 -0.61 8.23 5.58
N GLN A 21 0.17 7.34 4.96
CA GLN A 21 -0.06 6.97 3.57
C GLN A 21 -1.44 6.30 3.45
N PRO A 22 -2.23 6.61 2.40
CA PRO A 22 -3.55 6.03 2.22
C PRO A 22 -3.44 4.51 2.04
N VAL A 23 -4.28 3.76 2.74
CA VAL A 23 -4.34 2.30 2.62
C VAL A 23 -4.88 1.91 1.25
N MET A 24 -4.67 0.66 0.83
CA MET A 24 -5.02 0.22 -0.53
C MET A 24 -6.50 0.44 -0.89
N ALA A 25 -7.41 0.23 0.06
CA ALA A 25 -8.84 0.45 -0.14
C ALA A 25 -9.12 1.91 -0.51
N ASP A 26 -8.49 2.88 0.17
CA ASP A 26 -8.63 4.30 -0.13
C ASP A 26 -8.13 4.63 -1.53
N ARG A 27 -7.03 4.00 -1.96
CA ARG A 27 -6.49 4.19 -3.32
C ARG A 27 -7.44 3.70 -4.42
N HIS A 28 -8.23 2.65 -4.14
CA HIS A 28 -9.25 2.14 -5.06
C HIS A 28 -10.54 2.96 -4.99
N ALA A 29 -10.98 3.33 -3.78
CA ALA A 29 -12.14 4.19 -3.58
C ALA A 29 -11.96 5.55 -4.26
N ALA A 30 -10.77 6.16 -4.15
CA ALA A 30 -10.41 7.39 -4.84
C ALA A 30 -10.41 7.27 -6.38
N ARG A 31 -10.43 6.04 -6.92
CA ARG A 31 -10.58 5.75 -8.35
C ARG A 31 -12.02 5.34 -8.73
N GLY A 32 -12.98 5.56 -7.83
CA GLY A 32 -14.40 5.27 -8.07
C GLY A 32 -14.79 3.80 -7.86
N MET A 33 -13.95 2.99 -7.21
CA MET A 33 -14.30 1.60 -6.92
C MET A 33 -15.17 1.50 -5.65
N GLY A 34 -16.37 0.94 -5.82
CA GLY A 34 -17.27 0.59 -4.72
C GLY A 34 -16.77 -0.59 -3.90
N CYS A 35 -17.39 -0.82 -2.74
CA CYS A 35 -17.02 -1.91 -1.83
C CYS A 35 -17.14 -3.29 -2.51
N GLU A 36 -18.15 -3.44 -3.36
CA GLU A 36 -18.47 -4.65 -4.12
C GLU A 36 -17.42 -5.04 -5.16
N ALA A 37 -16.52 -4.12 -5.52
CA ALA A 37 -15.39 -4.42 -6.41
C ALA A 37 -14.46 -5.48 -5.78
N CYS A 38 -14.38 -5.51 -4.45
CA CYS A 38 -13.55 -6.45 -3.70
C CYS A 38 -14.39 -7.43 -2.86
N HIS A 39 -15.45 -6.93 -2.20
CA HIS A 39 -16.30 -7.70 -1.30
C HIS A 39 -17.48 -8.32 -2.07
N ALA A 40 -17.43 -9.62 -2.29
CA ALA A 40 -18.53 -10.35 -2.93
C ALA A 40 -19.84 -10.15 -2.16
N ALA A 41 -20.92 -9.81 -2.87
CA ALA A 41 -22.21 -9.45 -2.29
C ALA A 41 -22.14 -8.34 -1.21
N ASN A 42 -21.07 -7.52 -1.24
CA ASN A 42 -20.76 -6.52 -0.21
C ASN A 42 -20.61 -7.12 1.20
N ASP A 43 -20.31 -8.42 1.33
CA ASP A 43 -20.04 -9.06 2.61
C ASP A 43 -18.63 -8.70 3.11
N LYS A 44 -18.60 -7.81 4.10
CA LYS A 44 -17.37 -7.29 4.73
C LYS A 44 -16.86 -8.19 5.85
N THR A 45 -17.58 -9.24 6.20
CA THR A 45 -17.17 -10.20 7.24
C THR A 45 -16.20 -11.26 6.71
N ARG A 46 -16.16 -11.44 5.38
CA ARG A 46 -15.33 -12.44 4.71
C ARG A 46 -14.04 -11.81 4.17
N PRO A 47 -12.93 -12.58 4.16
CA PRO A 47 -11.70 -12.12 3.54
C PRO A 47 -11.85 -12.01 2.01
N VAL A 48 -11.25 -10.96 1.44
CA VAL A 48 -11.12 -10.79 -0.01
C VAL A 48 -10.08 -11.77 -0.55
N ARG A 49 -10.47 -12.53 -1.58
CA ARG A 49 -9.64 -13.53 -2.28
C ARG A 49 -9.02 -12.96 -3.55
N LYS A 50 -7.95 -13.59 -4.04
CA LYS A 50 -7.21 -13.13 -5.24
C LYS A 50 -8.10 -12.88 -6.44
N ASP A 51 -9.16 -13.66 -6.66
CA ASP A 51 -10.01 -13.55 -7.85
C ASP A 51 -10.62 -12.16 -8.03
N ALA A 52 -10.93 -11.44 -6.94
CA ALA A 52 -11.41 -10.06 -7.03
C ALA A 52 -10.34 -9.12 -7.60
N CYS A 53 -9.07 -9.34 -7.23
CA CYS A 53 -7.94 -8.56 -7.72
C CYS A 53 -7.63 -8.89 -9.19
N LEU A 54 -7.61 -10.18 -9.54
CA LEU A 54 -7.22 -10.65 -10.86
C LEU A 54 -8.19 -10.19 -11.97
N LYS A 55 -9.45 -9.87 -11.64
CA LYS A 55 -10.43 -9.26 -12.57
C LYS A 55 -9.92 -8.00 -13.26
N CYS A 56 -9.12 -7.19 -12.55
CA CYS A 56 -8.59 -5.92 -13.07
C CYS A 56 -7.07 -5.94 -13.23
N HIS A 57 -6.36 -6.70 -12.40
CA HIS A 57 -4.90 -6.75 -12.41
C HIS A 57 -4.32 -7.85 -13.31
N GLY A 58 -5.13 -8.77 -13.85
CA GLY A 58 -4.66 -9.86 -14.70
C GLY A 58 -4.07 -11.04 -13.90
N SER A 59 -3.45 -11.99 -14.59
CA SER A 59 -2.93 -13.22 -13.98
C SER A 59 -1.67 -13.00 -13.13
N TYR A 60 -1.36 -13.97 -12.27
CA TYR A 60 -0.08 -14.01 -11.54
C TYR A 60 1.13 -13.97 -12.48
N GLU A 61 1.08 -14.67 -13.62
CA GLU A 61 2.10 -14.61 -14.67
C GLU A 61 2.28 -13.20 -15.23
N ALA A 62 1.18 -12.50 -15.53
CA ALA A 62 1.24 -11.12 -16.01
C ALA A 62 1.85 -10.18 -14.95
N MET A 63 1.56 -10.40 -13.67
CA MET A 63 2.17 -9.64 -12.56
C MET A 63 3.65 -9.96 -12.39
N ALA A 64 4.03 -11.23 -12.44
CA ALA A 64 5.42 -11.67 -12.44
C ALA A 64 6.23 -11.01 -13.56
N LYS A 65 5.69 -10.99 -14.78
CA LYS A 65 6.30 -10.31 -15.92
C LYS A 65 6.40 -8.79 -15.69
N ARG A 66 5.34 -8.16 -15.18
CA ARG A 66 5.34 -6.72 -14.86
C ARG A 66 6.39 -6.34 -13.82
N THR A 67 6.70 -7.23 -12.89
CA THR A 67 7.72 -7.02 -11.84
C THR A 67 9.03 -7.75 -12.12
N GLU A 68 9.33 -8.13 -13.36
CA GLU A 68 10.54 -8.89 -13.72
C GLU A 68 11.85 -8.17 -13.37
N LYS A 69 11.83 -6.84 -13.29
CA LYS A 69 12.99 -6.00 -12.94
C LYS A 69 13.14 -5.75 -11.43
N VAL A 70 12.17 -6.19 -10.63
CA VAL A 70 12.24 -6.10 -9.16
C VAL A 70 12.94 -7.35 -8.65
N VAL A 71 14.00 -7.19 -7.85
CA VAL A 71 14.86 -8.29 -7.39
C VAL A 71 14.81 -8.38 -5.85
N PRO A 72 14.41 -9.53 -5.28
CA PRO A 72 13.78 -10.67 -5.95
C PRO A 72 12.38 -10.33 -6.46
N ASN A 73 11.89 -11.06 -7.46
CA ASN A 73 10.57 -10.79 -8.04
C ASN A 73 9.47 -11.16 -7.02
N PRO A 74 8.70 -10.20 -6.48
CA PRO A 74 7.73 -10.47 -5.42
C PRO A 74 6.55 -11.34 -5.91
N HIS A 75 6.28 -11.38 -7.21
CA HIS A 75 5.18 -12.14 -7.81
C HIS A 75 5.64 -13.43 -8.50
N PHE A 76 6.93 -13.77 -8.41
CA PHE A 76 7.48 -15.03 -8.91
C PHE A 76 8.42 -15.63 -7.86
N ASN A 77 7.87 -16.45 -6.97
CA ASN A 77 8.58 -16.98 -5.81
C ASN A 77 8.10 -18.39 -5.45
N HIS A 78 8.75 -19.00 -4.45
CA HIS A 78 8.53 -20.39 -4.05
C HIS A 78 7.15 -20.70 -3.45
N TYR A 79 6.33 -19.70 -3.13
CA TYR A 79 4.96 -19.93 -2.70
C TYR A 79 3.97 -20.12 -3.86
N GLY A 80 4.36 -19.78 -5.09
CA GLY A 80 3.45 -19.74 -6.24
C GLY A 80 2.29 -18.73 -6.03
N ASP A 81 1.11 -19.10 -6.51
CA ASP A 81 -0.09 -18.26 -6.43
C ASP A 81 -0.69 -18.25 -5.02
N ARG A 82 -0.80 -17.06 -4.43
CA ARG A 82 -1.43 -16.84 -3.11
C ARG A 82 -2.57 -15.83 -3.19
N ASP A 83 -3.25 -15.61 -2.07
CA ASP A 83 -4.12 -14.45 -1.97
C ASP A 83 -3.28 -13.17 -1.99
N CYS A 84 -3.60 -12.23 -2.89
CA CYS A 84 -2.91 -10.94 -3.01
C CYS A 84 -2.90 -10.20 -1.66
N THR A 85 -3.98 -10.35 -0.90
CA THR A 85 -4.21 -9.77 0.43
C THR A 85 -3.26 -10.28 1.51
N THR A 86 -2.43 -11.29 1.23
CA THR A 86 -1.40 -11.72 2.17
C THR A 86 -0.35 -10.61 2.36
N CYS A 87 -0.01 -9.88 1.29
CA CYS A 87 0.93 -8.75 1.32
C CYS A 87 0.19 -7.41 1.17
N HIS A 88 -0.74 -7.33 0.22
CA HIS A 88 -1.46 -6.13 -0.17
C HIS A 88 -2.70 -5.90 0.70
N LYS A 89 -2.57 -5.11 1.76
CA LYS A 89 -3.63 -4.96 2.74
C LYS A 89 -4.62 -3.88 2.33
N GLY A 90 -5.91 -4.25 2.29
CA GLY A 90 -7.00 -3.34 1.92
C GLY A 90 -7.16 -2.17 2.89
N HIS A 91 -7.50 -2.48 4.15
CA HIS A 91 -7.89 -1.49 5.17
C HIS A 91 -6.81 -1.22 6.23
N GLN A 92 -5.55 -1.56 5.93
CA GLN A 92 -4.40 -1.31 6.80
C GLN A 92 -3.14 -1.20 5.94
N GLN A 93 -2.00 -0.87 6.55
CA GLN A 93 -0.73 -0.78 5.83
C GLN A 93 -0.34 -2.14 5.21
N SER A 94 0.05 -2.12 3.93
CA SER A 94 0.59 -3.29 3.25
C SER A 94 1.93 -3.73 3.83
N VAL A 95 2.23 -5.02 3.72
CA VAL A 95 3.42 -5.65 4.29
C VAL A 95 4.15 -6.49 3.26
N VAL A 96 5.48 -6.58 3.38
CA VAL A 96 6.29 -7.54 2.64
C VAL A 96 6.33 -8.84 3.43
N SER A 97 5.40 -9.76 3.19
CA SER A 97 5.32 -11.01 3.98
C SER A 97 6.59 -11.86 3.89
N CYS A 98 7.36 -11.71 2.82
CA CYS A 98 8.64 -12.40 2.63
C CYS A 98 9.62 -12.09 3.77
N ASN A 99 9.53 -10.89 4.34
CA ASN A 99 10.43 -10.44 5.41
C ASN A 99 10.09 -11.04 6.79
N ALA A 100 9.11 -11.96 6.85
CA ALA A 100 8.97 -12.84 8.01
C ALA A 100 10.13 -13.86 8.12
N CYS A 101 10.76 -14.21 6.98
CA CYS A 101 11.89 -15.14 6.93
C CYS A 101 13.13 -14.55 6.24
N HIS A 102 12.96 -13.53 5.41
CA HIS A 102 14.02 -12.89 4.63
C HIS A 102 14.25 -11.44 5.07
N GLN A 103 15.23 -10.79 4.45
CA GLN A 103 15.49 -9.36 4.61
C GLN A 103 15.68 -8.73 3.23
N PHE A 104 14.58 -8.37 2.59
CA PHE A 104 14.59 -7.68 1.30
C PHE A 104 14.21 -6.22 1.47
N ASP A 105 14.86 -5.34 0.70
CA ASP A 105 14.43 -3.94 0.52
C ASP A 105 13.34 -3.85 -0.56
N LEU A 106 12.24 -4.55 -0.32
CA LEU A 106 11.03 -4.47 -1.14
C LEU A 106 10.03 -3.53 -0.50
N LYS A 107 9.20 -2.90 -1.33
CA LYS A 107 8.10 -2.05 -0.87
C LYS A 107 6.82 -2.49 -1.52
N THR A 108 5.82 -2.78 -0.70
CA THR A 108 4.45 -2.94 -1.19
C THR A 108 3.85 -1.56 -1.52
N PRO A 109 2.95 -1.47 -2.52
CA PRO A 109 2.25 -0.25 -2.90
C PRO A 109 1.38 0.37 -1.80
#